data_AF-A0A4S8L3B2-F1
#
_entry.id   AF-A0A4S8L3B2-F1
#
_cell.length_a   1.000
_cell.length_b   1.000
_cell.length_c   1.000
_cell.angle_alpha   90.00
_cell.angle_beta   90.00
_cell.angle_gamma   90.00
#
_symmetry.space_group_name_H-M   'P 1'
#
loop_
_entity.id
_entity.type
_entity.pdbx_description
1 polymer ?
#
loop_
_entity_poly.entity_id
_entity_poly.type
_entity_poly.pdbx_seq_one_letter_code
_entity_poly.pdbx_strand_id
1 'polypeptide(L)'
;MRLSDHILYERLKNVQLDLFPIDLDVTTLNTTITRDFMSNRYGGSSVSCFPTISEEKFRQHGYNDFMYLSMKYHPHAPQVPGAPGLFFQPGTASQRNTDDSELNENKIYRVFTRLSSGIWLKVGLYEFGTSEPLSVEEWTRKDMKTMRDIWSHKISTMAWGRGMRCSIRVRSQLGREATQEEYKEALGGDKKFLDVNPQEVSNAFLLGEEIFSVYTMRCVGYDIEFQKTIAHQFTNWAPPPRAPKKPKNATRVKKEEDDESKYGTDTVTQKRSSRIKQKTESSKYKSSKKRKVVEVEDDEEEEAESEDEV
;
A
#
# COMPACT_ATOMS: atom_id res chain seq x y z
N MET A 1 17.75 2.66 -9.22
CA MET A 1 16.53 1.83 -9.38
C MET A 1 15.69 2.41 -10.51
N ARG A 2 16.01 2.10 -11.77
CA ARG A 2 15.31 2.64 -12.95
C ARG A 2 15.49 1.66 -14.10
N LEU A 3 14.42 1.36 -14.84
CA LEU A 3 14.54 0.82 -16.21
C LEU A 3 15.49 1.71 -17.00
N SER A 4 16.31 1.12 -17.88
CA SER A 4 17.17 1.89 -18.79
C SER A 4 16.34 2.80 -19.68
N ASP A 5 16.90 3.93 -20.10
CA ASP A 5 16.23 4.94 -20.94
C ASP A 5 15.62 4.34 -22.21
N HIS A 6 16.29 3.38 -22.85
CA HIS A 6 15.76 2.69 -24.02
C HIS A 6 14.44 1.94 -23.72
N ILE A 7 14.42 1.13 -22.65
CA ILE A 7 13.21 0.39 -22.23
C ILE A 7 12.11 1.37 -21.83
N LEU A 8 12.45 2.43 -21.11
CA LEU A 8 11.50 3.47 -20.71
C LEU A 8 10.88 4.14 -21.94
N TYR A 9 11.71 4.54 -22.90
CA TYR A 9 11.26 5.12 -24.17
C TYR A 9 10.37 4.15 -24.94
N GLU A 10 10.77 2.88 -25.11
CA GLU A 10 9.97 1.89 -25.82
C GLU A 10 8.58 1.67 -25.22
N ARG A 11 8.48 1.76 -23.88
CA ARG A 11 7.20 1.66 -23.16
C ARG A 11 6.36 2.92 -23.28
N LEU A 12 6.99 4.10 -23.35
CA LEU A 12 6.30 5.39 -23.38
C LEU A 12 6.12 5.97 -24.78
N LYS A 13 6.76 5.45 -25.83
CA LYS A 13 6.75 6.06 -27.19
C LYS A 13 5.37 6.16 -27.82
N ASN A 14 4.44 5.30 -27.40
CA ASN A 14 3.04 5.31 -27.85
C ASN A 14 2.17 6.25 -27.01
N VAL A 15 2.72 6.77 -25.92
CA VAL A 15 2.14 7.83 -25.10
C VAL A 15 2.78 9.14 -25.50
N GLN A 16 2.01 10.22 -25.53
CA GLN A 16 2.52 11.56 -25.81
C GLN A 16 3.71 11.86 -24.88
N LEU A 17 4.92 11.97 -25.47
CA LEU A 17 6.16 12.19 -24.73
C LEU A 17 6.36 13.65 -24.32
N ASP A 18 5.73 14.56 -25.06
CA ASP A 18 5.76 15.99 -24.76
C ASP A 18 5.02 16.30 -23.47
N LEU A 19 5.51 17.31 -22.75
CA LEU A 19 4.83 17.83 -21.58
C LEU A 19 3.46 18.37 -21.98
N PHE A 20 2.42 18.01 -21.23
CA PHE A 20 1.13 18.66 -21.37
C PHE A 20 1.27 20.17 -21.10
N PRO A 21 0.78 21.05 -21.99
CA PRO A 21 0.91 22.49 -21.81
C PRO A 21 0.03 22.98 -20.65
N ILE A 22 0.62 23.70 -19.70
CA ILE A 22 -0.08 24.21 -18.51
C ILE A 22 0.12 25.72 -18.44
N ASP A 23 -0.98 26.46 -18.57
CA ASP A 23 -1.00 27.93 -18.45
C ASP A 23 -1.12 28.33 -16.97
N LEU A 24 -0.01 28.22 -16.24
CA LEU A 24 0.11 28.62 -14.84
C LEU A 24 1.52 29.09 -14.55
N ASP A 25 1.67 30.09 -13.68
CA ASP A 25 3.00 30.57 -13.29
C ASP A 25 3.80 29.48 -12.60
N VAL A 26 5.12 29.48 -12.82
CA VAL A 26 6.04 28.44 -12.36
C VAL A 26 6.00 28.26 -10.84
N THR A 27 5.76 29.32 -10.08
CA THR A 27 5.74 29.28 -8.60
C THR A 27 4.50 28.53 -8.11
N THR A 28 3.31 28.87 -8.60
CA THR A 28 2.07 28.18 -8.25
C THR A 28 2.07 26.74 -8.77
N LEU A 29 2.57 26.53 -9.99
CA LEU A 29 2.64 25.21 -10.64
C LEU A 29 3.51 24.23 -9.86
N ASN A 30 4.64 24.70 -9.31
CA ASN A 30 5.58 23.87 -8.54
C ASN A 30 5.35 23.94 -7.03
N THR A 31 4.22 24.49 -6.57
CA THR A 31 3.87 24.46 -5.15
C THR A 31 3.69 23.02 -4.69
N THR A 32 4.49 22.63 -3.70
CA THR A 32 4.42 21.33 -3.04
C THR A 32 3.60 21.42 -1.76
N ILE A 33 3.08 20.28 -1.35
CA ILE A 33 2.19 20.12 -0.19
C ILE A 33 2.55 18.86 0.59
N THR A 34 1.96 18.70 1.77
CA THR A 34 2.07 17.46 2.56
C THR A 34 0.87 16.55 2.33
N ARG A 35 1.07 15.24 2.58
CA ARG A 35 0.00 14.26 2.51
C ARG A 35 -1.02 14.41 3.63
N ASP A 36 -0.57 14.86 4.80
CA ASP A 36 -1.41 15.21 5.95
C ASP A 36 -2.36 16.36 5.65
N PHE A 37 -1.87 17.41 4.97
CA PHE A 37 -2.72 18.51 4.51
C PHE A 37 -3.85 17.99 3.63
N MET A 38 -3.52 17.15 2.65
CA MET A 38 -4.53 16.57 1.74
C MET A 38 -5.52 15.69 2.47
N SER A 39 -5.05 14.80 3.34
CA SER A 39 -5.91 13.92 4.15
C SER A 39 -6.85 14.73 5.06
N ASN A 40 -6.33 15.78 5.72
CA ASN A 40 -7.13 16.64 6.57
C ASN A 40 -8.19 17.44 5.78
N ARG A 41 -7.77 18.06 4.67
CA ARG A 41 -8.62 18.98 3.92
C ARG A 41 -9.61 18.26 3.01
N TYR A 42 -9.11 17.31 2.23
CA TYR A 42 -9.87 16.59 1.19
C TYR A 42 -10.29 15.17 1.60
N GLY A 43 -9.78 14.65 2.72
CA GLY A 43 -10.10 13.30 3.19
C GLY A 43 -9.17 12.23 2.62
N GLY A 44 -9.49 10.98 2.95
CA GLY A 44 -8.71 9.82 2.52
C GLY A 44 -7.53 9.50 3.42
N SER A 45 -6.94 8.32 3.20
CA SER A 45 -5.76 7.84 3.92
C SER A 45 -4.52 8.67 3.54
N SER A 46 -3.64 8.90 4.51
CA SER A 46 -2.32 9.51 4.30
C SER A 46 -1.30 8.54 3.68
N VAL A 47 -1.59 7.24 3.63
CA VAL A 47 -0.65 6.21 3.13
C VAL A 47 -1.15 5.48 1.88
N SER A 48 -2.46 5.43 1.62
CA SER A 48 -3.00 4.76 0.43
C SER A 48 -2.63 5.50 -0.86
N CYS A 49 -2.21 4.73 -1.87
CA CYS A 49 -2.00 5.21 -3.25
C CYS A 49 -3.31 5.71 -3.86
N PHE A 50 -4.40 4.95 -3.70
CA PHE A 50 -5.76 5.30 -4.11
C PHE A 50 -6.64 5.46 -2.87
N PRO A 51 -6.63 6.63 -2.22
CA PRO A 51 -7.39 6.82 -1.00
C PRO A 51 -8.90 6.93 -1.29
N THR A 52 -9.72 6.15 -0.58
CA THR A 52 -11.17 6.33 -0.58
C THR A 52 -11.54 7.63 0.14
N ILE A 53 -12.22 8.53 -0.56
CA ILE A 53 -12.74 9.77 0.02
C ILE A 53 -14.11 9.50 0.64
N SER A 54 -14.34 9.98 1.86
CA SER A 54 -15.63 9.82 2.53
C SER A 54 -16.72 10.61 1.80
N GLU A 55 -17.95 10.13 1.86
CA GLU A 55 -19.08 10.79 1.22
C GLU A 55 -19.26 12.24 1.70
N GLU A 56 -19.04 12.49 3.00
CA GLU A 56 -19.08 13.83 3.58
C GLU A 56 -18.05 14.76 2.93
N LYS A 57 -16.79 14.33 2.82
CA LYS A 57 -15.73 15.13 2.19
C LYS A 57 -16.03 15.33 0.71
N PHE A 58 -16.47 14.28 0.01
CA PHE A 58 -16.86 14.38 -1.39
C PHE A 58 -17.99 15.39 -1.60
N ARG A 59 -19.03 15.41 -0.75
CA ARG A 59 -20.09 16.43 -0.82
C ARG A 59 -19.58 17.86 -0.58
N GLN A 60 -18.49 18.03 0.19
CA GLN A 60 -17.93 19.36 0.50
C GLN A 60 -17.11 19.94 -0.66
N HIS A 61 -16.34 19.12 -1.37
CA HIS A 61 -15.36 19.63 -2.36
C HIS A 61 -15.48 19.01 -3.76
N GLY A 62 -16.18 17.89 -3.91
CA GLY A 62 -16.47 17.27 -5.21
C GLY A 62 -15.36 16.39 -5.80
N TYR A 63 -14.26 16.14 -5.11
CA TYR A 63 -13.13 15.35 -5.61
C TYR A 63 -13.08 13.93 -5.01
N ASN A 64 -12.85 12.91 -5.83
CA ASN A 64 -12.73 11.50 -5.39
C ASN A 64 -11.74 10.68 -6.22
N ASP A 65 -10.90 11.37 -6.98
CA ASP A 65 -10.05 10.87 -8.05
C ASP A 65 -8.55 11.02 -7.73
N PHE A 66 -8.19 11.12 -6.45
CA PHE A 66 -6.79 11.32 -6.07
C PHE A 66 -5.95 10.05 -6.21
N MET A 67 -4.69 10.23 -6.60
CA MET A 67 -3.68 9.18 -6.66
C MET A 67 -2.33 9.71 -6.18
N TYR A 68 -1.61 8.91 -5.40
CA TYR A 68 -0.38 9.33 -4.73
C TYR A 68 0.74 8.33 -4.96
N LEU A 69 1.72 8.76 -5.76
CA LEU A 69 2.84 7.94 -6.19
C LEU A 69 4.10 8.27 -5.40
N SER A 70 4.67 7.25 -4.76
CA SER A 70 6.00 7.34 -4.19
C SER A 70 7.04 6.87 -5.20
N MET A 71 8.09 7.66 -5.40
CA MET A 71 9.23 7.30 -6.26
C MET A 71 9.98 6.05 -5.76
N LYS A 72 9.81 5.67 -4.48
CA LYS A 72 10.33 4.41 -3.91
C LYS A 72 9.68 3.18 -4.56
N TYR A 73 8.42 3.27 -4.95
CA TYR A 73 7.65 2.17 -5.56
C TYR A 73 7.49 2.35 -7.07
N HIS A 74 7.44 3.60 -7.53
CA HIS A 74 7.21 3.97 -8.92
C HIS A 74 8.33 4.92 -9.39
N PRO A 75 9.54 4.39 -9.65
CA PRO A 75 10.71 5.21 -9.95
C PRO A 75 10.63 6.00 -11.26
N HIS A 76 9.62 5.70 -12.07
CA HIS A 76 9.31 6.33 -13.35
C HIS A 76 7.93 7.00 -13.36
N ALA A 77 7.35 7.28 -12.19
CA ALA A 77 6.17 8.13 -12.10
C ALA A 77 6.49 9.53 -12.66
N PRO A 78 5.49 10.30 -13.11
CA PRO A 78 5.69 11.68 -13.54
C PRO A 78 6.34 12.50 -12.41
N GLN A 79 7.47 13.14 -12.70
CA GLN A 79 8.24 13.92 -11.71
C GLN A 79 8.09 15.44 -11.88
N VAL A 80 7.56 15.87 -13.02
CA VAL A 80 7.27 17.26 -13.32
C VAL A 80 5.84 17.38 -13.86
N PRO A 81 5.17 18.53 -13.69
CA PRO A 81 3.82 18.72 -14.18
C PRO A 81 3.71 18.48 -15.69
N GLY A 82 2.71 17.69 -16.08
CA GLY A 82 2.42 17.37 -17.48
C GLY A 82 3.26 16.26 -18.11
N ALA A 83 4.29 15.74 -17.43
CA ALA A 83 5.13 14.66 -17.99
C ALA A 83 4.41 13.30 -18.02
N PRO A 84 4.69 12.44 -19.01
CA PRO A 84 4.25 11.05 -18.95
C PRO A 84 5.02 10.27 -17.87
N GLY A 85 4.57 9.06 -17.56
CA GLY A 85 5.28 8.17 -16.64
C GLY A 85 4.79 6.74 -16.68
N LEU A 86 5.33 5.91 -15.79
CA LEU A 86 4.93 4.53 -15.59
C LEU A 86 4.41 4.31 -14.17
N PHE A 87 3.36 3.50 -14.07
CA PHE A 87 2.89 2.93 -12.82
C PHE A 87 3.13 1.43 -12.82
N PHE A 88 3.51 0.92 -11.65
CA PHE A 88 3.92 -0.47 -11.48
C PHE A 88 3.01 -1.11 -10.45
N GLN A 89 2.42 -2.25 -10.77
CA GLN A 89 1.53 -2.97 -9.86
C GLN A 89 1.91 -4.45 -9.81
N PRO A 90 2.21 -4.98 -8.61
CA PRO A 90 2.37 -6.43 -8.47
C PRO A 90 1.01 -7.11 -8.68
N GLY A 91 0.99 -8.20 -9.44
CA GLY A 91 -0.21 -8.99 -9.70
C GLY A 91 0.13 -10.47 -9.86
N THR A 92 -0.90 -11.31 -9.86
CA THR A 92 -0.71 -12.75 -10.11
C THR A 92 -0.73 -13.02 -11.61
N ALA A 93 -0.01 -14.05 -12.07
CA ALA A 93 -0.08 -14.46 -13.47
C ALA A 93 -1.52 -14.83 -13.90
N SER A 94 -2.33 -15.33 -12.96
CA SER A 94 -3.74 -15.65 -13.16
C SER A 94 -4.66 -14.41 -13.26
N GLN A 95 -4.21 -13.23 -12.84
CA GLN A 95 -4.94 -11.95 -12.93
C GLN A 95 -4.72 -11.22 -14.27
N ARG A 96 -3.93 -11.77 -15.21
CA ARG A 96 -3.69 -11.15 -16.53
C ARG A 96 -4.96 -10.77 -17.30
N ASN A 97 -6.10 -11.40 -17.00
CA ASN A 97 -7.36 -11.24 -17.73
C ASN A 97 -8.55 -10.86 -16.84
N THR A 98 -8.33 -10.50 -15.57
CA THR A 98 -9.43 -10.09 -14.68
C THR A 98 -9.55 -8.58 -14.69
N ASP A 99 -10.71 -8.09 -15.14
CA ASP A 99 -11.23 -6.72 -15.15
C ASP A 99 -11.28 -6.03 -13.76
N ASP A 100 -10.59 -6.60 -12.76
CA ASP A 100 -10.60 -6.24 -11.34
C ASP A 100 -9.45 -5.27 -10.98
N SER A 101 -8.83 -4.70 -12.01
CA SER A 101 -7.85 -3.63 -11.89
C SER A 101 -8.55 -2.38 -11.31
N GLU A 102 -8.13 -1.93 -10.12
CA GLU A 102 -8.58 -0.63 -9.55
C GLU A 102 -8.32 0.55 -10.51
N LEU A 103 -7.45 0.35 -11.51
CA LEU A 103 -7.28 1.22 -12.67
C LEU A 103 -8.33 0.84 -13.73
N ASN A 104 -9.42 1.60 -13.74
CA ASN A 104 -10.42 1.49 -14.78
C ASN A 104 -9.92 2.26 -16.01
N GLU A 105 -9.84 1.59 -17.16
CA GLU A 105 -9.60 2.24 -18.44
C GLU A 105 -10.68 3.33 -18.60
N ASN A 106 -10.30 4.57 -18.92
CA ASN A 106 -11.14 5.78 -18.95
C ASN A 106 -11.33 6.55 -17.63
N LYS A 107 -10.83 6.07 -16.48
CA LYS A 107 -10.83 6.89 -15.27
C LYS A 107 -9.64 7.84 -15.27
N ILE A 108 -9.94 9.12 -15.03
CA ILE A 108 -8.94 10.18 -14.86
C ILE A 108 -8.62 10.31 -13.38
N TYR A 109 -7.33 10.38 -13.05
CA TYR A 109 -6.84 10.58 -11.69
C TYR A 109 -6.06 11.87 -11.55
N ARG A 110 -6.27 12.58 -10.45
CA ARG A 110 -5.41 13.69 -10.01
C ARG A 110 -4.21 13.15 -9.27
N VAL A 111 -3.08 13.13 -9.98
CA VAL A 111 -1.86 12.47 -9.53
C VAL A 111 -0.97 13.44 -8.77
N PHE A 112 -0.47 12.97 -7.65
CA PHE A 112 0.60 13.58 -6.88
C PHE A 112 1.80 12.63 -6.82
N THR A 113 3.01 13.18 -6.97
CA THR A 113 4.26 12.44 -6.84
C THR A 113 5.03 12.93 -5.62
N ARG A 114 5.50 11.99 -4.78
CA ARG A 114 6.37 12.27 -3.65
C ARG A 114 7.78 12.49 -4.15
N LEU A 115 8.27 13.73 -4.08
CA LEU A 115 9.64 14.09 -4.47
C LEU A 115 10.64 13.72 -3.38
N SER A 116 10.24 13.90 -2.12
CA SER A 116 11.01 13.52 -0.93
C SER A 116 10.07 13.35 0.27
N SER A 117 10.59 13.11 1.48
CA SER A 117 9.73 12.95 2.65
C SER A 117 8.89 14.20 2.91
N GLY A 118 7.58 14.04 3.03
CA GLY A 118 6.64 15.15 3.24
C GLY A 118 6.40 16.07 2.03
N ILE A 119 7.16 15.94 0.94
CA ILE A 119 7.08 16.84 -0.22
C ILE A 119 6.36 16.16 -1.38
N TRP A 120 5.12 16.60 -1.64
CA TRP A 120 4.28 16.08 -2.71
C TRP A 120 3.96 17.17 -3.74
N LEU A 121 4.12 16.83 -5.02
CA LEU A 121 3.82 17.72 -6.14
C LEU A 121 2.63 17.19 -6.94
N LYS A 122 1.63 18.04 -7.23
CA LYS A 122 0.58 17.70 -8.19
C LYS A 122 1.13 17.77 -9.60
N VAL A 123 1.14 16.63 -10.28
CA VAL A 123 1.75 16.49 -11.61
C VAL A 123 0.75 16.51 -12.76
N GLY A 124 -0.57 16.48 -12.48
CA GLY A 124 -1.62 16.62 -13.50
C GLY A 124 -2.82 15.70 -13.30
N LEU A 125 -3.63 15.60 -14.36
CA LEU A 125 -4.74 14.67 -14.51
C LEU A 125 -4.33 13.58 -15.49
N TYR A 126 -4.37 12.32 -15.08
CA TYR A 126 -3.82 11.20 -15.85
C TYR A 126 -4.86 10.14 -16.15
N GLU A 127 -4.78 9.62 -17.37
CA GLU A 127 -5.35 8.33 -17.73
C GLU A 127 -4.24 7.26 -17.78
N PHE A 128 -4.66 6.00 -17.70
CA PHE A 128 -3.79 4.84 -17.75
C PHE A 128 -3.97 4.09 -19.06
N GLY A 129 -2.85 3.72 -19.67
CA GLY A 129 -2.77 2.75 -20.75
C GLY A 129 -2.07 1.49 -20.27
N THR A 130 -2.40 0.35 -20.86
CA THR A 130 -1.72 -0.91 -20.59
C THR A 130 -0.36 -0.96 -21.28
N SER A 131 0.62 -1.56 -20.63
CA SER A 131 1.93 -1.92 -21.20
C SER A 131 2.18 -3.39 -20.93
N GLU A 132 3.07 -4.01 -21.70
CA GLU A 132 3.52 -5.37 -21.41
C GLU A 132 4.03 -5.44 -19.96
N PRO A 133 3.67 -6.46 -19.18
CA PRO A 133 4.27 -6.67 -17.86
C PRO A 133 5.80 -6.70 -17.93
N LEU A 134 6.47 -6.48 -16.80
CA LEU A 134 7.91 -6.72 -16.74
C LEU A 134 8.19 -8.20 -17.07
N SER A 135 9.04 -8.41 -18.06
CA SER A 135 9.58 -9.73 -18.38
C SER A 135 10.47 -10.23 -17.24
N VAL A 136 10.67 -11.55 -17.17
CA VAL A 136 11.61 -12.15 -16.21
C VAL A 136 13.02 -11.62 -16.46
N GLU A 137 13.38 -11.42 -17.72
CA GLU A 137 14.66 -10.86 -18.16
C GLU A 137 14.84 -9.43 -17.65
N GLU A 138 13.82 -8.56 -17.79
CA GLU A 138 13.86 -7.21 -17.22
C GLU A 138 13.94 -7.26 -15.70
N TRP A 139 13.14 -8.10 -15.05
CA TRP A 139 13.06 -8.18 -13.60
C TRP A 139 14.34 -8.71 -12.97
N THR A 140 15.04 -9.66 -13.60
CA THR A 140 16.27 -10.30 -13.08
C THR A 140 17.51 -9.42 -13.14
N ARG A 141 17.48 -8.30 -13.89
CA ARG A 141 18.63 -7.39 -14.03
C ARG A 141 19.17 -6.90 -12.69
N LYS A 142 20.47 -6.63 -12.63
CA LYS A 142 21.16 -6.18 -11.41
C LYS A 142 20.61 -4.85 -10.89
N ASP A 143 20.29 -3.91 -11.78
CA ASP A 143 19.76 -2.58 -11.48
C ASP A 143 18.31 -2.58 -10.95
N MET A 144 17.61 -3.71 -11.08
CA MET A 144 16.26 -3.93 -10.54
C MET A 144 16.27 -4.49 -9.11
N LYS A 145 17.43 -4.89 -8.57
CA LYS A 145 17.53 -5.53 -7.23
C LYS A 145 16.80 -4.75 -6.14
N THR A 146 17.03 -3.45 -6.04
CA THR A 146 16.38 -2.59 -5.04
C THR A 146 14.85 -2.62 -5.16
N MET A 147 14.31 -2.59 -6.38
CA MET A 147 12.86 -2.68 -6.60
C MET A 147 12.33 -4.05 -6.15
N ARG A 148 13.06 -5.13 -6.45
CA ARG A 148 12.71 -6.49 -6.00
C ARG A 148 12.68 -6.58 -4.48
N ASP A 149 13.71 -6.07 -3.81
CA ASP A 149 13.83 -6.13 -2.35
C ASP A 149 12.69 -5.35 -1.67
N ILE A 150 12.42 -4.12 -2.13
CA ILE A 150 11.35 -3.26 -1.60
C ILE A 150 9.98 -3.93 -1.77
N TRP A 151 9.65 -4.36 -2.98
CA TRP A 151 8.34 -4.95 -3.26
C TRP A 151 8.16 -6.28 -2.56
N SER A 152 9.18 -7.15 -2.57
CA SER A 152 9.11 -8.45 -1.89
C SER A 152 8.91 -8.28 -0.39
N HIS A 153 9.63 -7.32 0.22
CA HIS A 153 9.43 -6.98 1.63
C HIS A 153 8.00 -6.48 1.88
N LYS A 154 7.54 -5.47 1.15
CA LYS A 154 6.21 -4.87 1.37
C LYS A 154 5.06 -5.84 1.10
N ILE A 155 5.15 -6.69 0.08
CA ILE A 155 4.16 -7.76 -0.17
C ILE A 155 4.15 -8.76 0.99
N SER A 156 5.32 -9.12 1.52
CA SER A 156 5.43 -10.07 2.63
C SER A 156 4.90 -9.54 3.97
N THR A 157 4.89 -8.21 4.19
CA THR A 157 4.52 -7.60 5.47
C THR A 157 3.15 -6.90 5.45
N MET A 158 2.78 -6.27 4.34
CA MET A 158 1.59 -5.41 4.28
C MET A 158 0.29 -6.19 4.13
N ALA A 159 -0.82 -5.58 4.58
CA ALA A 159 -2.14 -6.18 4.49
C ALA A 159 -2.59 -6.39 3.03
N TRP A 160 -2.32 -5.42 2.15
CA TRP A 160 -2.64 -5.49 0.72
C TRP A 160 -1.87 -6.60 -0.02
N GLY A 161 -0.71 -7.03 0.49
CA GLY A 161 0.07 -8.15 -0.06
C GLY A 161 -0.55 -9.53 0.17
N ARG A 162 -1.65 -9.62 0.93
CA ARG A 162 -2.30 -10.89 1.30
C ARG A 162 -2.69 -11.76 0.10
N GLY A 163 -3.21 -11.16 -0.96
CA GLY A 163 -3.64 -11.90 -2.16
C GLY A 163 -2.48 -12.64 -2.83
N MET A 164 -1.32 -11.99 -2.93
CA MET A 164 -0.12 -12.57 -3.51
C MET A 164 0.51 -13.63 -2.59
N ARG A 165 0.60 -13.36 -1.28
CA ARG A 165 1.04 -14.38 -0.31
C ARG A 165 0.16 -15.63 -0.35
N CYS A 166 -1.15 -15.47 -0.52
CA CYS A 166 -2.07 -16.59 -0.71
C CYS A 166 -1.72 -17.41 -1.96
N SER A 167 -1.53 -16.74 -3.11
CA SER A 167 -1.18 -17.40 -4.38
C SER A 167 0.09 -18.23 -4.26
N ILE A 168 1.18 -17.61 -3.76
CA ILE A 168 2.47 -18.28 -3.54
C ILE A 168 2.31 -19.49 -2.62
N ARG A 169 1.58 -19.33 -1.50
CA ARG A 169 1.41 -20.40 -0.52
C ARG A 169 0.62 -21.58 -1.07
N VAL A 170 -0.48 -21.33 -1.76
CA VAL A 170 -1.34 -22.37 -2.32
C VAL A 170 -0.59 -23.10 -3.44
N ARG A 171 0.11 -22.38 -4.32
CA ARG A 171 0.96 -22.97 -5.37
C ARG A 171 2.02 -23.91 -4.78
N SER A 172 2.72 -23.46 -3.73
CA SER A 172 3.70 -24.25 -3.00
C SER A 172 3.10 -25.54 -2.41
N GLN A 173 1.87 -25.49 -1.87
CA GLN A 173 1.19 -26.66 -1.31
C GLN A 173 0.72 -27.66 -2.36
N LEU A 174 0.25 -27.18 -3.51
CA LEU A 174 -0.30 -28.02 -4.58
C LEU A 174 0.77 -28.54 -5.55
N GLY A 175 1.94 -27.90 -5.62
CA GLY A 175 2.96 -28.19 -6.63
C GLY A 175 2.52 -27.82 -8.05
N ARG A 176 1.48 -26.99 -8.20
CA ARG A 176 0.93 -26.48 -9.46
C ARG A 176 0.22 -25.14 -9.24
N GLU A 177 -0.13 -24.45 -10.32
CA GLU A 177 -1.00 -23.26 -10.23
C GLU A 177 -2.38 -23.63 -9.66
N ALA A 178 -2.87 -22.79 -8.75
CA ALA A 178 -4.19 -22.96 -8.15
C ALA A 178 -5.28 -22.63 -9.17
N THR A 179 -6.40 -23.35 -9.11
CA THR A 179 -7.64 -22.93 -9.78
C THR A 179 -8.20 -21.68 -9.11
N GLN A 180 -9.09 -20.96 -9.80
CA GLN A 180 -9.73 -19.76 -9.26
C GLN A 180 -10.56 -20.08 -8.02
N GLU A 181 -11.20 -21.25 -7.99
CA GLU A 181 -11.98 -21.75 -6.86
C GLU A 181 -11.07 -22.03 -5.65
N GLU A 182 -9.97 -22.76 -5.84
CA GLU A 182 -8.99 -23.07 -4.77
C GLU A 182 -8.39 -21.78 -4.19
N TYR A 183 -8.06 -20.81 -5.05
CA TYR A 183 -7.55 -19.51 -4.63
C TYR A 183 -8.58 -18.74 -3.80
N LYS A 184 -9.82 -18.63 -4.30
CA LYS A 184 -10.91 -17.91 -3.59
C LYS A 184 -11.25 -18.57 -2.26
N GLU A 185 -11.27 -19.90 -2.20
CA GLU A 185 -11.48 -20.64 -0.96
C GLU A 185 -10.38 -20.33 0.06
N ALA A 186 -9.11 -20.41 -0.35
CA ALA A 186 -7.97 -20.10 0.51
C ALA A 186 -7.99 -18.64 1.00
N LEU A 187 -8.30 -17.69 0.11
CA LEU A 187 -8.37 -16.26 0.41
C LEU A 187 -9.58 -15.90 1.29
N GLY A 188 -10.68 -16.65 1.18
CA GLY A 188 -11.90 -16.47 1.95
C GLY A 188 -11.77 -16.84 3.44
N GLY A 189 -10.78 -17.65 3.81
CA GLY A 189 -10.48 -17.97 5.21
C GLY A 189 -9.85 -16.81 5.98
N ASP A 190 -9.60 -16.98 7.28
CA ASP A 190 -8.95 -15.94 8.14
C ASP A 190 -7.41 -15.93 8.02
N LYS A 191 -6.81 -16.81 7.21
CA LYS A 191 -5.36 -16.90 7.05
C LYS A 191 -4.80 -15.66 6.36
N LYS A 192 -3.74 -15.11 6.94
CA LYS A 192 -2.99 -13.95 6.40
C LYS A 192 -1.76 -14.35 5.58
N PHE A 193 -1.35 -15.62 5.65
CA PHE A 193 -0.19 -16.18 4.95
C PHE A 193 1.13 -15.46 5.27
N LEU A 194 1.30 -15.02 6.52
CA LEU A 194 2.50 -14.29 6.99
C LEU A 194 3.75 -15.17 7.08
N ASP A 195 3.61 -16.47 6.87
CA ASP A 195 4.71 -17.42 6.73
C ASP A 195 5.43 -17.30 5.38
N VAL A 196 4.81 -16.65 4.38
CA VAL A 196 5.46 -16.31 3.11
C VAL A 196 6.41 -15.12 3.30
N ASN A 197 7.71 -15.39 3.20
CA ASN A 197 8.77 -14.41 3.47
C ASN A 197 9.20 -13.64 2.19
N PRO A 198 9.98 -12.54 2.33
CA PRO A 198 10.43 -11.76 1.17
C PRO A 198 11.20 -12.56 0.11
N GLN A 199 11.97 -13.57 0.50
CA GLN A 199 12.74 -14.37 -0.46
C GLN A 199 11.80 -15.24 -1.32
N GLU A 200 10.75 -15.80 -0.73
CA GLU A 200 9.73 -16.57 -1.47
C GLU A 200 8.97 -15.68 -2.46
N VAL A 201 8.61 -14.46 -2.05
CA VAL A 201 8.00 -13.47 -2.96
C VAL A 201 8.94 -13.12 -4.11
N SER A 202 10.19 -12.79 -3.81
CA SER A 202 11.19 -12.45 -4.82
C SER A 202 11.39 -13.59 -5.82
N ASN A 203 11.51 -14.83 -5.33
CA ASN A 203 11.65 -16.02 -6.16
C ASN A 203 10.43 -16.23 -7.07
N ALA A 204 9.22 -16.00 -6.57
CA ALA A 204 8.01 -16.17 -7.38
C ALA A 204 7.97 -15.24 -8.61
N PHE A 205 8.44 -13.98 -8.47
CA PHE A 205 8.62 -13.09 -9.61
C PHE A 205 9.78 -13.50 -10.53
N LEU A 206 10.91 -13.97 -9.96
CA LEU A 206 12.07 -14.42 -10.74
C LEU A 206 11.78 -15.68 -11.57
N LEU A 207 10.83 -16.51 -11.12
CA LEU A 207 10.34 -17.67 -11.85
C LEU A 207 9.18 -17.35 -12.81
N GLY A 208 8.70 -16.11 -12.82
CA GLY A 208 7.55 -15.67 -13.64
C GLY A 208 6.20 -16.20 -13.17
N GLU A 209 6.11 -16.72 -11.94
CA GLU A 209 4.86 -17.19 -11.34
C GLU A 209 3.98 -16.01 -10.87
N GLU A 210 4.62 -14.95 -10.41
CA GLU A 210 4.00 -13.64 -10.17
C GLU A 210 4.49 -12.66 -11.23
N ILE A 211 3.66 -11.67 -11.57
CA ILE A 211 3.95 -10.70 -12.62
C ILE A 211 3.94 -9.28 -12.09
N PHE A 212 4.76 -8.43 -12.69
CA PHE A 212 4.72 -7.00 -12.43
C PHE A 212 4.04 -6.29 -13.58
N SER A 213 2.77 -5.95 -13.43
CA SER A 213 2.04 -5.17 -14.42
C SER A 213 2.62 -3.77 -14.52
N VAL A 214 2.73 -3.28 -15.74
CA VAL A 214 3.22 -1.93 -16.06
C VAL A 214 2.11 -1.19 -16.78
N TYR A 215 1.81 0.00 -16.31
CA TYR A 215 0.84 0.88 -16.95
C TYR A 215 1.52 2.17 -17.37
N THR A 216 1.24 2.62 -18.58
CA THR A 216 1.67 3.93 -19.04
C THR A 216 0.72 5.00 -18.52
N MET A 217 1.26 6.13 -18.12
CA MET A 217 0.50 7.27 -17.61
C MET A 217 0.60 8.42 -18.62
N ARG A 218 -0.56 8.86 -19.13
CA ARG A 218 -0.65 10.02 -20.04
C ARG A 218 -1.32 11.18 -19.32
N CYS A 219 -0.68 12.35 -19.30
CA CYS A 219 -1.31 13.56 -18.80
C CYS A 219 -2.34 14.05 -19.83
N VAL A 220 -3.60 14.16 -19.42
CA VAL A 220 -4.73 14.56 -20.27
C VAL A 220 -5.30 15.93 -19.91
N GLY A 221 -4.80 16.51 -18.82
CA GLY A 221 -5.27 17.80 -18.35
C GLY A 221 -4.53 18.26 -17.10
N TYR A 222 -4.79 19.50 -16.71
CA TYR A 222 -4.31 20.03 -15.45
C TYR A 222 -5.38 20.93 -14.83
N ASP A 223 -5.86 20.55 -13.66
CA ASP A 223 -6.80 21.37 -12.90
C ASP A 223 -6.08 22.56 -12.25
N ILE A 224 -6.13 23.72 -12.91
CA ILE A 224 -5.43 24.96 -12.52
C ILE A 224 -6.06 25.56 -11.26
N GLU A 225 -7.39 25.62 -11.20
CA GLU A 225 -8.10 26.24 -10.08
C GLU A 225 -7.91 25.43 -8.80
N PHE A 226 -7.91 24.10 -8.90
CA PHE A 226 -7.52 23.24 -7.78
C PHE A 226 -6.07 23.52 -7.33
N GLN A 227 -5.12 23.66 -8.26
CA GLN A 227 -3.72 23.93 -7.92
C GLN A 227 -3.55 25.26 -7.17
N LYS A 228 -4.17 26.34 -7.67
CA LYS A 228 -4.20 27.65 -6.99
C LYS A 228 -4.84 27.53 -5.60
N THR A 229 -5.92 26.77 -5.49
CA THR A 229 -6.65 26.57 -4.24
C THR A 229 -5.80 25.85 -3.19
N ILE A 230 -5.15 24.74 -3.54
CA ILE A 230 -4.29 24.02 -2.59
C ILE A 230 -3.05 24.85 -2.23
N ALA A 231 -2.47 25.59 -3.17
CA ALA A 231 -1.33 26.45 -2.90
C ALA A 231 -1.69 27.52 -1.86
N HIS A 232 -2.80 28.23 -2.06
CA HIS A 232 -3.29 29.25 -1.14
C HIS A 232 -3.66 28.68 0.25
N GLN A 233 -4.36 27.54 0.28
CA GLN A 233 -4.78 26.92 1.54
C GLN A 233 -3.59 26.37 2.33
N PHE A 234 -2.58 25.84 1.65
CA PHE A 234 -1.40 25.26 2.29
C PHE A 234 -0.51 26.31 2.95
N THR A 235 -0.39 27.51 2.37
CA THR A 235 0.38 28.63 2.97
C THR A 235 -0.06 28.95 4.40
N ASN A 236 -1.35 28.79 4.69
CA ASN A 236 -1.94 29.10 6.00
C ASN A 236 -2.20 27.86 6.85
N TRP A 237 -1.78 26.68 6.39
CA TRP A 237 -2.08 25.43 7.07
C TRP A 237 -1.03 25.11 8.12
N ALA A 238 -1.51 24.89 9.36
CA ALA A 238 -0.73 24.28 10.42
C ALA A 238 -1.26 22.86 10.67
N PRO A 239 -0.38 21.86 10.84
CA PRO A 239 -0.83 20.52 11.18
C PRO A 239 -1.61 20.54 12.49
N PRO A 240 -2.71 19.76 12.60
CA PRO A 240 -3.46 19.68 13.84
C PRO A 240 -2.57 19.15 14.96
N PRO A 241 -2.79 19.57 16.22
CA PRO A 241 -2.02 19.08 17.35
C PRO A 241 -2.06 17.55 17.42
N ARG A 242 -0.89 16.90 17.45
CA ARG A 242 -0.82 15.45 17.65
C ARG A 242 -1.40 15.13 19.02
N ALA A 243 -2.32 14.17 19.08
CA ALA A 243 -2.87 13.72 20.36
C ALA A 243 -1.70 13.24 21.24
N PRO A 244 -1.70 13.54 22.56
CA PRO A 244 -0.63 13.12 23.45
C PRO A 244 -0.50 11.59 23.40
N LYS A 245 0.70 11.10 23.07
CA LYS A 245 1.00 9.67 23.08
C LYS A 245 0.65 9.13 24.47
N LYS A 246 -0.36 8.25 24.57
CA LYS A 246 -0.66 7.58 25.84
C LYS A 246 0.61 6.85 26.29
N PRO A 247 1.03 6.99 27.55
CA PRO A 247 2.21 6.29 28.03
C PRO A 247 2.04 4.80 27.75
N LYS A 248 2.96 4.21 26.98
CA LYS A 248 3.02 2.76 26.79
C LYS A 248 3.18 2.18 28.19
N ASN A 249 2.14 1.52 28.72
CA ASN A 249 2.20 0.85 30.00
C ASN A 249 3.44 -0.05 30.00
N ALA A 250 4.46 0.33 30.77
CA ALA A 250 5.66 -0.46 30.94
C ALA A 250 5.23 -1.86 31.38
N THR A 251 5.52 -2.85 30.55
CA THR A 251 5.24 -4.25 30.83
C THR A 251 5.84 -4.57 32.19
N ARG A 252 4.94 -4.86 33.15
CA ARG A 252 5.26 -5.33 34.49
C ARG A 252 6.22 -6.51 34.37
N VAL A 253 7.50 -6.27 34.63
CA VAL A 253 8.53 -7.31 34.79
C VAL A 253 7.98 -8.30 35.80
N LYS A 254 7.67 -9.52 35.33
CA LYS A 254 7.42 -10.64 36.22
C LYS A 254 8.73 -10.87 36.96
N LYS A 255 8.72 -10.56 38.25
CA LYS A 255 9.73 -10.97 39.21
C LYS A 255 9.78 -12.51 39.16
N GLU A 256 10.88 -13.05 38.66
CA GLU A 256 11.20 -14.47 38.83
C GLU A 256 11.35 -14.71 40.34
N GLU A 257 10.55 -15.65 40.85
CA GLU A 257 10.70 -16.20 42.19
C GLU A 257 11.81 -17.24 42.15
N ASP A 258 12.77 -17.10 43.06
CA ASP A 258 13.64 -18.17 43.51
C ASP A 258 12.79 -19.36 43.98
N ASP A 259 12.98 -20.54 43.39
CA ASP A 259 12.50 -21.79 43.96
C ASP A 259 13.58 -22.87 43.86
N GLU A 260 14.39 -22.93 44.91
CA GLU A 260 15.26 -24.03 45.25
C GLU A 260 14.64 -24.75 46.47
N SER A 261 13.96 -25.89 46.29
CA SER A 261 14.16 -27.09 47.13
C SER A 261 13.17 -28.26 46.89
N LYS A 262 13.80 -29.43 46.72
CA LYS A 262 13.49 -30.75 47.33
C LYS A 262 12.24 -31.55 46.93
N TYR A 263 12.56 -32.68 46.29
CA TYR A 263 12.25 -34.07 46.70
C TYR A 263 10.83 -34.45 47.16
N GLY A 264 10.25 -35.42 46.45
CA GLY A 264 9.70 -36.62 47.10
C GLY A 264 8.25 -36.99 46.81
N THR A 265 8.10 -38.05 45.99
CA THR A 265 7.16 -39.19 46.13
C THR A 265 5.64 -39.00 46.13
N ASP A 266 5.05 -39.59 45.09
CA ASP A 266 4.00 -40.62 45.09
C ASP A 266 2.54 -40.34 45.49
N THR A 267 1.70 -41.02 44.70
CA THR A 267 0.33 -41.53 44.92
C THR A 267 -0.88 -40.67 44.52
N VAL A 268 -1.47 -41.08 43.38
CA VAL A 268 -2.85 -41.59 43.22
C VAL A 268 -3.92 -41.01 44.17
N THR A 269 -4.98 -40.39 43.64
CA THR A 269 -6.36 -40.95 43.63
C THR A 269 -7.34 -39.97 42.97
N GLN A 270 -8.21 -40.53 42.13
CA GLN A 270 -9.43 -39.95 41.56
C GLN A 270 -10.34 -39.25 42.59
N LYS A 271 -11.04 -38.19 42.18
CA LYS A 271 -12.49 -38.12 42.43
C LYS A 271 -13.22 -37.10 41.54
N ARG A 272 -14.23 -37.64 40.86
CA ARG A 272 -15.39 -36.98 40.27
C ARG A 272 -16.03 -35.97 41.23
N SER A 273 -16.56 -34.87 40.71
CA SER A 273 -17.95 -34.48 40.99
C SER A 273 -18.43 -33.36 40.06
N SER A 274 -19.41 -33.75 39.26
CA SER A 274 -20.44 -32.95 38.59
C SER A 274 -20.96 -31.72 39.36
N ARG A 275 -21.21 -30.62 38.65
CA ARG A 275 -22.47 -29.88 38.82
C ARG A 275 -22.88 -29.12 37.55
N ILE A 276 -23.90 -29.68 36.91
CA ILE A 276 -24.81 -29.05 35.95
C ILE A 276 -25.64 -28.00 36.70
N LYS A 277 -25.77 -26.79 36.14
CA LYS A 277 -27.01 -25.99 36.20
C LYS A 277 -27.17 -25.15 34.92
N GLN A 278 -28.09 -25.62 34.09
CA GLN A 278 -28.91 -24.87 33.14
C GLN A 278 -29.60 -23.69 33.87
N LYS A 279 -29.64 -22.46 33.35
CA LYS A 279 -30.39 -21.89 32.20
C LYS A 279 -31.37 -20.87 32.77
N THR A 280 -31.32 -19.63 32.30
CA THR A 280 -32.52 -18.83 32.03
C THR A 280 -32.17 -17.64 31.14
N GLU A 281 -33.01 -17.48 30.13
CA GLU A 281 -33.02 -16.47 29.08
C GLU A 281 -33.41 -15.10 29.63
N SER A 282 -32.83 -14.04 29.07
CA SER A 282 -33.62 -12.85 28.69
C SER A 282 -32.83 -11.92 27.76
N SER A 283 -33.30 -11.85 26.52
CA SER A 283 -33.69 -10.63 25.81
C SER A 283 -32.66 -9.51 25.54
N LYS A 284 -32.63 -9.13 24.26
CA LYS A 284 -32.24 -7.83 23.65
C LYS A 284 -30.75 -7.53 23.54
N TYR A 285 -30.17 -7.99 22.44
CA TYR A 285 -28.94 -7.42 21.88
C TYR A 285 -29.27 -6.47 20.73
N LYS A 286 -29.32 -5.16 21.03
CA LYS A 286 -28.83 -4.12 20.10
C LYS A 286 -27.32 -4.06 20.32
N SER A 287 -26.53 -4.50 19.35
CA SER A 287 -25.09 -4.22 19.34
C SER A 287 -24.68 -3.82 17.93
N SER A 288 -24.75 -2.52 17.69
CA SER A 288 -23.94 -1.82 16.71
C SER A 288 -22.47 -2.01 17.09
N LYS A 289 -21.87 -3.10 16.61
CA LYS A 289 -20.46 -3.39 16.78
C LYS A 289 -19.69 -2.51 15.80
N LYS A 290 -19.31 -1.31 16.26
CA LYS A 290 -18.24 -0.51 15.63
C LYS A 290 -17.02 -1.41 15.47
N ARG A 291 -16.75 -1.85 14.24
CA ARG A 291 -15.46 -2.44 13.89
C ARG A 291 -14.42 -1.34 14.13
N LYS A 292 -13.61 -1.54 15.15
CA LYS A 292 -12.39 -0.79 15.38
C LYS A 292 -11.43 -1.22 14.27
N VAL A 293 -11.35 -0.43 13.21
CA VAL A 293 -10.26 -0.52 12.24
C VAL A 293 -9.00 -0.25 13.06
N VAL A 294 -8.17 -1.28 13.20
CA VAL A 294 -6.82 -1.10 13.71
C VAL A 294 -6.08 -0.49 12.54
N GLU A 295 -5.95 0.84 12.55
CA GLU A 295 -4.91 1.51 11.79
C GLU A 295 -3.59 0.94 12.31
N VAL A 296 -2.95 0.13 11.47
CA VAL A 296 -1.53 -0.15 11.61
C VAL A 296 -0.89 1.17 11.19
N GLU A 297 -0.40 1.92 12.18
CA GLU A 297 0.48 3.06 11.94
C GLU A 297 1.67 2.52 11.13
N ASP A 298 1.75 2.91 9.87
CA ASP A 298 2.83 2.58 8.96
C ASP A 298 4.00 3.51 9.34
N ASP A 299 5.04 2.97 9.98
CA ASP A 299 6.32 3.63 10.29
C ASP A 299 7.10 3.92 8.98
N GLU A 300 6.47 4.55 7.98
CA GLU A 300 7.15 5.02 6.77
C GLU A 300 7.95 6.33 6.99
N GLU A 301 7.96 6.88 8.22
CA GLU A 301 8.66 8.12 8.58
C GLU A 301 9.99 7.93 9.33
N GLU A 302 10.38 6.72 9.76
CA GLU A 302 11.57 6.52 10.63
C GLU A 302 12.89 6.10 9.93
N GLU A 303 12.97 6.02 8.60
CA GLU A 303 14.24 5.67 7.89
C GLU A 303 14.89 6.87 7.18
N ALA A 304 15.27 7.91 7.91
CA ALA A 304 16.07 9.01 7.34
C ALA A 304 16.98 9.72 8.36
N GLU A 305 17.69 8.99 9.21
CA GLU A 305 18.85 9.54 9.94
C GLU A 305 19.92 8.46 10.15
N SER A 306 20.77 8.21 9.15
CA SER A 306 22.16 7.75 9.36
C SER A 306 22.92 7.46 8.06
N GLU A 307 23.12 8.42 7.16
CA GLU A 307 24.21 8.33 6.17
C GLU A 307 24.77 9.73 5.87
N ASP A 308 25.56 10.27 6.79
CA ASP A 308 26.58 11.29 6.54
C ASP A 308 27.74 11.03 7.52
N GLU A 309 28.65 10.15 7.12
CA GLU A 309 30.07 10.09 7.52
C GLU A 309 30.70 8.89 6.79
N VAL A 310 31.31 9.13 5.62
CA VAL A 310 32.73 8.86 5.25
C VAL A 310 33.03 9.53 3.90
#